data_AF-A0A929JRK2-F1
#
_entry.id   AF-A0A929JRK2-F1
#
_cell.length_a   1.000
_cell.length_b   1.000
_cell.length_c   1.000
_cell.angle_alpha   90.00
_cell.angle_beta   90.00
_cell.angle_gamma   90.00
#
_symmetry.space_group_name_H-M   'P 1'
#
loop_
_entity.id
_entity.type
_entity.pdbx_description
1 polymer ?
#
loop_
_entity_poly.entity_id
_entity_poly.type
_entity_poly.pdbx_seq_one_letter_code
_entity_poly.pdbx_strand_id
1 'polypeptide(L)'
;MNTTWKTIRVFISSKFKDMQAERDHLVRSVFPRLREELLKRRIHFIDVDLRWGVTSEQDALEVCREIVDECRPRFLCILGGRYGSVPPGKTRSITADEVCLALGDAISE
;
A
#
# COMPACT_ATOMS: atom_id res chain seq x y z
N MET A 1 33.18 -5.02 -0.12
CA MET A 1 31.76 -5.10 0.30
C MET A 1 30.97 -5.63 -0.88
N ASN A 2 30.28 -6.76 -0.72
CA ASN A 2 29.52 -7.37 -1.81
C ASN A 2 28.30 -6.48 -2.11
N THR A 3 28.35 -5.72 -3.19
CA THR A 3 27.31 -4.75 -3.53
C THR A 3 26.22 -5.42 -4.35
N THR A 4 25.41 -6.23 -3.69
CA THR A 4 24.25 -6.88 -4.30
C THR A 4 23.09 -5.90 -4.42
N TRP A 5 22.29 -6.04 -5.48
CA TRP A 5 21.05 -5.31 -5.63
C TRP A 5 20.05 -5.72 -4.55
N LYS A 6 19.32 -4.75 -4.00
CA LYS A 6 18.20 -4.99 -3.09
C LYS A 6 16.92 -4.42 -3.68
N THR A 7 15.81 -5.12 -3.50
CA THR A 7 14.48 -4.61 -3.89
C THR A 7 13.68 -4.29 -2.64
N ILE A 8 13.09 -3.10 -2.61
CA ILE A 8 12.21 -2.62 -1.55
C ILE A 8 10.84 -2.33 -2.16
N ARG A 9 9.82 -3.03 -1.67
CA ARG A 9 8.42 -2.76 -1.96
C ARG A 9 7.80 -1.95 -0.82
N VAL A 10 6.94 -1.01 -1.15
CA VAL A 10 6.13 -0.26 -0.18
C VAL A 10 4.69 -0.28 -0.65
N PHE A 11 3.81 -0.83 0.17
CA PHE A 11 2.39 -0.76 -0.09
C PHE A 11 1.84 0.61 0.31
N ILE A 12 1.01 1.20 -0.53
CA ILE A 12 0.39 2.48 -0.25
C ILE A 12 -1.10 2.28 -0.13
N SER A 13 -1.64 2.39 1.09
CA SER A 13 -3.08 2.46 1.33
C SER A 13 -3.55 3.91 1.23
N SER A 14 -4.59 4.17 0.43
CA SER A 14 -5.35 5.42 0.43
C SER A 14 -6.75 5.13 -0.09
N LYS A 15 -7.72 5.92 0.35
CA LYS A 15 -9.07 5.84 -0.22
C LYS A 15 -9.08 6.38 -1.65
N PHE A 16 -9.92 5.78 -2.48
CA PHE A 16 -10.19 6.24 -3.85
C PHE A 16 -10.88 7.62 -3.93
N LYS A 17 -11.61 8.02 -2.88
CA LYS A 17 -12.46 9.23 -2.91
C LYS A 17 -11.89 10.44 -2.16
N ASP A 18 -10.85 10.28 -1.36
CA ASP A 18 -10.22 11.37 -0.59
C ASP A 18 -8.70 11.25 -0.70
N MET A 19 -7.97 12.33 -0.39
CA MET A 19 -6.50 12.38 -0.37
C MET A 19 -5.82 12.04 -1.72
N GLN A 20 -6.56 12.22 -2.82
CA GLN A 20 -6.05 11.91 -4.17
C GLN A 20 -4.90 12.84 -4.55
N ALA A 21 -4.95 14.11 -4.16
CA ALA A 21 -3.91 15.08 -4.47
C ALA A 21 -2.58 14.72 -3.78
N GLU A 22 -2.63 14.33 -2.51
CA GLU A 22 -1.47 13.91 -1.71
C GLU A 22 -0.87 12.63 -2.28
N ARG A 23 -1.72 11.67 -2.63
CA ARG A 23 -1.28 10.43 -3.27
C ARG A 23 -0.67 10.68 -4.65
N ASP A 24 -1.31 11.50 -5.48
CA ASP A 24 -0.80 11.89 -6.79
C ASP A 24 0.55 12.62 -6.64
N HIS A 25 0.72 13.45 -5.62
CA HIS A 25 1.99 14.11 -5.33
C HIS A 25 3.08 13.11 -4.96
N LEU A 26 2.76 12.08 -4.17
CA LEU A 26 3.71 11.00 -3.88
C LEU A 26 4.18 10.30 -5.16
N VAL A 27 3.23 9.87 -6.01
CA VAL A 27 3.53 9.11 -7.24
C VAL A 27 4.24 9.97 -8.29
N ARG A 28 3.85 11.25 -8.44
CA ARG A 28 4.37 12.14 -9.48
C ARG A 28 5.65 12.88 -9.10
N SER A 29 5.91 13.07 -7.81
CA SER A 29 7.01 13.94 -7.36
C SER A 29 7.92 13.26 -6.35
N VAL A 30 7.37 12.62 -5.31
CA VAL A 30 8.19 12.09 -4.21
C VAL A 30 8.87 10.76 -4.57
N PHE A 31 8.12 9.77 -5.05
CA PHE A 31 8.66 8.44 -5.38
C PHE A 31 9.63 8.43 -6.56
N PRO A 32 9.44 9.22 -7.62
CA PRO A 32 10.46 9.34 -8.68
C PRO A 32 11.81 9.79 -8.11
N ARG A 33 11.81 10.85 -7.30
CA ARG A 33 13.02 11.37 -6.65
C ARG A 33 13.61 10.36 -5.67
N LEU A 34 12.78 9.68 -4.88
CA LEU A 34 13.24 8.63 -3.96
C LEU A 34 13.89 7.47 -4.71
N ARG A 35 13.32 7.06 -5.84
CA ARG A 35 13.85 5.99 -6.70
C ARG A 35 15.22 6.37 -7.25
N GLU A 36 15.40 7.61 -7.73
CA GLU A 36 16.70 8.11 -8.19
C GLU A 36 17.77 8.05 -7.10
N GLU A 37 17.45 8.46 -5.87
CA GLU A 37 18.39 8.42 -4.75
C GLU A 37 18.73 6.99 -4.29
N LEU A 38 17.76 6.09 -4.34
CA LEU A 38 17.93 4.68 -3.95
C LEU A 38 18.69 3.87 -5.02
N LEU A 39 18.51 4.19 -6.30
CA LEU A 39 19.24 3.55 -7.40
C LEU A 39 20.76 3.74 -7.26
N LYS A 40 21.23 4.92 -6.84
CA LYS A 40 22.64 5.20 -6.55
C LYS A 40 23.23 4.26 -5.48
N ARG A 41 22.38 3.68 -4.64
CA ARG A 41 22.72 2.76 -3.54
C ARG A 41 22.47 1.28 -3.90
N ARG A 42 22.20 0.98 -5.18
CA ARG A 42 21.78 -0.35 -5.68
C ARG A 42 20.50 -0.86 -5.01
N ILE A 43 19.54 0.03 -4.79
CA ILE A 43 18.23 -0.30 -4.23
C ILE A 43 17.16 -0.01 -5.30
N HIS A 44 16.45 -1.05 -5.72
CA HIS A 44 15.23 -0.92 -6.51
C HIS A 44 14.08 -0.61 -5.57
N PHE A 45 13.49 0.57 -5.71
CA PHE A 45 12.27 0.95 -5.00
C PHE A 45 11.06 0.62 -5.87
N ILE A 46 10.01 0.06 -5.28
CA ILE A 46 8.73 -0.24 -5.92
C ILE A 46 7.62 0.25 -4.99
N ASP A 47 6.88 1.24 -5.44
CA ASP A 47 5.61 1.67 -4.87
C ASP A 47 4.48 0.80 -5.42
N VAL A 48 3.72 0.15 -4.53
CA VAL A 48 2.59 -0.71 -4.89
C VAL A 48 1.29 0.01 -4.53
N ASP A 49 0.50 0.32 -5.56
CA ASP A 49 -0.73 1.10 -5.50
C ASP A 49 -1.89 0.34 -6.16
N LEU A 50 -2.89 -0.05 -5.37
CA LEU A 50 -4.07 -0.80 -5.83
C LEU A 50 -5.02 -0.02 -6.74
N ARG A 51 -4.82 1.29 -6.91
CA ARG A 51 -5.57 2.08 -7.88
C ARG A 51 -5.40 1.56 -9.31
N TRP A 52 -4.28 0.89 -9.58
CA TRP A 52 -3.89 0.44 -10.90
C TRP A 52 -3.90 -1.08 -11.06
N GLY A 53 -4.89 -1.78 -10.48
CA GLY A 53 -4.91 -3.24 -10.60
C GLY A 53 -6.14 -3.99 -10.11
N VAL A 54 -7.05 -3.38 -9.34
CA VAL A 54 -8.24 -4.09 -8.87
C VAL A 54 -9.39 -3.89 -9.86
N THR A 55 -9.71 -4.92 -10.64
CA THR A 55 -10.94 -4.94 -11.45
C THR A 55 -12.13 -5.30 -10.55
N SER A 56 -13.31 -4.81 -10.88
CA SER A 56 -14.53 -4.91 -10.05
C SER A 56 -15.04 -6.34 -9.79
N GLU A 57 -14.40 -7.35 -10.37
CA GLU A 57 -14.83 -8.76 -10.32
C GLU A 57 -14.02 -9.61 -9.34
N GLN A 58 -12.92 -9.08 -8.79
CA GLN A 58 -12.08 -9.79 -7.80
C GLN A 58 -12.47 -9.37 -6.39
N ASP A 59 -12.38 -10.28 -5.42
CA ASP A 59 -12.49 -9.92 -4.01
C ASP A 59 -11.30 -9.01 -3.66
N ALA A 60 -11.58 -7.70 -3.65
CA ALA A 60 -10.57 -6.68 -3.40
C ALA A 60 -9.82 -6.91 -2.08
N LEU A 61 -10.44 -7.58 -1.10
CA LEU A 61 -9.84 -7.87 0.19
C LEU A 61 -8.74 -8.94 0.09
N GLU A 62 -8.95 -9.98 -0.71
CA GLU A 62 -7.98 -11.06 -0.90
C GLU A 62 -6.74 -10.52 -1.65
N VAL A 63 -6.98 -9.75 -2.72
CA VAL A 63 -5.90 -9.09 -3.48
C VAL A 63 -5.14 -8.09 -2.61
N CYS A 64 -5.83 -7.30 -1.78
CA CYS A 64 -5.18 -6.41 -0.80
C CYS A 64 -4.25 -7.19 0.12
N ARG A 65 -4.69 -8.35 0.60
CA ARG A 65 -3.93 -9.16 1.58
C ARG A 65 -2.62 -9.67 1.00
N GLU A 66 -2.66 -10.30 -0.18
CA GLU A 66 -1.46 -10.81 -0.84
C GLU A 66 -0.43 -9.70 -1.06
N ILE A 67 -0.90 -8.54 -1.52
CA ILE A 67 -0.05 -7.41 -1.82
C ILE A 67 0.57 -6.79 -0.55
N VAL A 68 -0.19 -6.69 0.55
CA VAL A 68 0.34 -6.22 1.83
C VAL A 68 1.44 -7.16 2.32
N ASP A 69 1.22 -8.48 2.22
CA ASP A 69 2.21 -9.49 2.62
C ASP A 69 3.51 -9.40 1.78
N GLU A 70 3.42 -9.17 0.47
CA GLU A 70 4.58 -8.93 -0.40
C GLU A 70 5.39 -7.68 -0.04
N CYS A 71 4.72 -6.68 0.56
CA CYS A 71 5.33 -5.41 0.90
C CYS A 71 5.88 -5.36 2.33
N ARG A 72 5.60 -6.36 3.16
CA ARG A 72 6.06 -6.37 4.56
C ARG A 72 7.58 -6.20 4.66
N PRO A 73 8.06 -5.44 5.66
CA PRO A 73 7.30 -4.75 6.72
C PRO A 73 6.89 -3.30 6.37
N ARG A 74 6.84 -2.93 5.08
CA ARG A 74 6.73 -1.52 4.66
C ARG A 74 5.35 -1.20 4.12
N PHE A 75 4.64 -0.40 4.92
CA PHE A 75 3.27 0.02 4.65
C PHE A 75 3.14 1.52 4.90
N LEU A 76 2.49 2.21 3.98
CA LEU A 76 2.20 3.64 4.07
C LEU A 76 0.68 3.84 3.94
N CYS A 77 0.01 4.24 5.02
CA CYS A 77 -1.41 4.58 4.97
C CYS A 77 -1.61 6.09 4.99
N ILE A 78 -2.40 6.59 4.05
CA ILE A 78 -2.80 7.98 3.95
C ILE A 78 -4.26 8.08 4.40
N LEU A 79 -4.47 8.69 5.56
CA LEU A 79 -5.78 8.89 6.16
C LEU A 79 -6.23 10.35 6.01
N GLY A 80 -7.52 10.51 5.73
CA GLY A 80 -8.20 11.82 5.68
C GLY A 80 -9.52 11.74 6.45
N GLY A 81 -10.56 12.45 6.01
CA GLY A 81 -11.85 12.52 6.71
C GLY A 81 -12.72 11.25 6.74
N ARG A 82 -12.23 10.10 6.27
CA ARG A 82 -12.98 8.82 6.33
C ARG A 82 -11.99 7.65 6.52
N TYR A 83 -12.43 6.60 7.18
CA TYR A 83 -11.62 5.44 7.54
C TYR A 83 -12.11 4.16 6.83
N GLY A 84 -12.20 4.21 5.49
CA GLY A 84 -12.72 3.12 4.67
C GLY A 84 -14.24 2.91 4.78
N SER A 85 -14.75 1.94 4.01
CA SER A 85 -16.13 1.45 4.11
C SER A 85 -16.15 0.10 4.83
N VAL A 86 -17.22 -0.15 5.59
CA VAL A 86 -17.49 -1.45 6.22
C VAL A 86 -18.34 -2.29 5.26
N PRO A 87 -17.85 -3.43 4.76
CA PRO A 87 -18.64 -4.34 3.95
C PRO A 87 -19.85 -4.88 4.73
N PRO A 88 -20.97 -5.24 4.06
CA PRO A 88 -22.10 -5.88 4.72
C PRO A 88 -21.68 -7.14 5.50
N GLY A 89 -22.12 -7.26 6.76
CA GLY A 89 -21.79 -8.42 7.60
C GLY A 89 -20.41 -8.37 8.26
N LYS A 90 -19.63 -7.29 8.09
CA LYS A 90 -18.35 -7.08 8.78
C LYS A 90 -18.46 -5.99 9.84
N THR A 91 -17.57 -6.04 10.84
CA THR A 91 -17.47 -5.05 11.93
C THR A 91 -16.38 -4.01 11.69
N ARG A 92 -15.40 -4.34 10.83
CA ARG A 92 -14.27 -3.49 10.48
C ARG A 92 -14.37 -2.96 9.06
N SER A 93 -13.77 -1.79 8.83
CA SER A 93 -13.62 -1.26 7.49
C SER A 93 -12.44 -1.91 6.78
N ILE A 94 -12.45 -1.88 5.45
CA ILE A 94 -11.36 -2.41 4.62
C ILE A 94 -10.00 -1.79 5.03
N THR A 95 -9.96 -0.49 5.31
CA THR A 95 -8.75 0.20 5.78
C THR A 95 -8.28 -0.31 7.15
N ALA A 96 -9.21 -0.66 8.05
CA ALA A 96 -8.85 -1.24 9.33
C ALA A 96 -8.19 -2.62 9.16
N ASP A 97 -8.74 -3.46 8.27
CA ASP A 97 -8.18 -4.77 7.96
C ASP A 97 -6.80 -4.64 7.30
N GLU A 98 -6.60 -3.70 6.37
CA GLU A 98 -5.28 -3.41 5.77
C GLU A 98 -4.24 -3.04 6.84
N VAL A 99 -4.62 -2.22 7.83
CA VAL A 99 -3.73 -1.82 8.93
C VAL A 99 -3.39 -3.01 9.82
N CYS A 100 -4.39 -3.82 10.21
CA CYS A 100 -4.15 -5.05 10.97
C CYS A 100 -3.21 -6.01 10.21
N LEU A 101 -3.44 -6.20 8.91
CA LEU A 101 -2.56 -6.98 8.05
C LEU A 101 -1.16 -6.40 7.99
N ALA A 102 -1.00 -5.08 7.90
CA ALA A 102 0.33 -4.46 7.86
C ALA A 102 1.10 -4.66 9.18
N LEU A 103 0.39 -4.69 10.31
CA LEU A 103 0.96 -4.89 11.65
C LEU A 103 1.29 -6.37 11.96
N GLY A 104 0.82 -7.30 11.14
CA GLY A 104 0.99 -8.74 11.41
C GLY A 104 -0.09 -9.30 12.33
N ASP A 105 -1.14 -8.54 12.61
CA ASP A 105 -2.26 -8.98 13.44
C ASP A 105 -3.18 -9.91 12.65
N ALA A 106 -3.70 -10.94 13.32
CA ALA A 106 -4.72 -11.80 12.72
C ALA A 106 -6.01 -11.00 12.52
N ILE A 107 -6.53 -11.00 11.29
CA ILE A 107 -7.89 -10.52 11.01
C ILE A 107 -8.86 -11.46 11.75
N SER A 108 -9.35 -11.04 12.91
CA SER A 108 -10.45 -11.74 13.60
C SER A 108 -11.70 -11.64 12.73
N GLU A 109 -12.34 -12.79 12.44
CA GLU A 109 -13.53 -12.90 11.59
C GLU A 109 -14.74 -12.12 12.09
#